data_AF-A0A950M828-F1
#
_entry.id   AF-A0A950M828-F1
#
_cell.length_a   1.000
_cell.length_b   1.000
_cell.length_c   1.000
_cell.angle_alpha   90.00
_cell.angle_beta   90.00
_cell.angle_gamma   90.00
#
_symmetry.space_group_name_H-M   'P 1'
#
loop_
_entity.id
_entity.type
_entity.pdbx_description
1 polymer ?
#
loop_
_entity_poly.entity_id
_entity_poly.type
_entity_poly.pdbx_seq_one_letter_code
_entity_poly.pdbx_strand_id
1 'polypeptide(L)'
;QLDFPGNVRQLENLCNWITVMAPGQTVEVKDLPQDLIETVPPAGAVAAASIAVPPGVAPAVAVPQPNGALPHTEEKIDRGNWIALLESEAAQMLSAGQPEVMDALGRMFESTVIKAALKHTHGRKNDAAVRLGIGRNTITRKIHELGIDGAKDD
;
A
#
# COMPACT_ATOMS: atom_id res chain seq x y z
N GLN A 1 -23.56 -13.63 25.83
CA GLN A 1 -23.03 -13.16 24.53
C GLN A 1 -23.92 -11.99 24.13
N LEU A 2 -23.35 -10.81 23.83
CA LEU A 2 -24.15 -9.66 23.43
C LEU A 2 -24.32 -9.70 21.91
N ASP A 3 -25.55 -9.81 21.43
CA ASP A 3 -25.89 -9.92 20.02
C ASP A 3 -25.75 -8.56 19.31
N PHE A 4 -24.51 -8.20 18.98
CA PHE A 4 -24.24 -7.13 18.00
C PHE A 4 -24.01 -7.78 16.62
N PRO A 5 -24.76 -7.40 15.56
CA PRO A 5 -24.74 -8.10 14.27
C PRO A 5 -23.49 -7.81 13.42
N GLY A 6 -22.52 -7.05 13.92
CA GLY A 6 -21.37 -6.56 13.16
C GLY A 6 -20.00 -6.88 13.79
N ASN A 7 -18.94 -6.65 13.01
CA ASN A 7 -17.54 -6.75 13.43
C ASN A 7 -17.14 -5.53 14.28
N VAL A 8 -16.09 -5.68 15.11
CA VAL A 8 -15.52 -4.63 16.00
C VAL A 8 -15.24 -3.31 15.27
N ARG A 9 -14.83 -3.35 14.00
CA ARG A 9 -14.63 -2.13 13.17
C ARG A 9 -15.93 -1.39 12.82
N GLN A 10 -17.05 -2.10 12.71
CA GLN A 10 -18.36 -1.46 12.51
C GLN A 10 -18.82 -0.80 13.81
N LEU A 11 -18.54 -1.42 14.96
CA LEU A 11 -18.75 -0.81 16.28
C LEU A 11 -17.89 0.44 16.48
N GLU A 12 -16.60 0.39 16.15
CA GLU A 12 -15.68 1.54 16.23
C GLU A 12 -16.14 2.71 15.35
N ASN A 13 -16.52 2.44 14.10
CA ASN A 13 -17.06 3.45 13.18
C ASN A 13 -18.38 4.04 13.70
N LEU A 14 -19.27 3.21 14.27
CA LEU A 14 -20.53 3.66 14.86
C LEU A 14 -20.28 4.58 16.07
N CYS A 15 -19.38 4.20 16.98
CA CYS A 15 -18.99 5.02 18.12
C CYS A 15 -18.42 6.36 17.67
N ASN A 16 -17.50 6.38 16.71
CA ASN A 16 -16.95 7.62 16.14
C ASN A 16 -18.04 8.50 15.52
N TRP A 17 -18.99 7.93 14.77
CA TRP A 17 -20.07 8.68 14.14
C TRP A 17 -21.03 9.30 15.15
N ILE A 18 -21.49 8.52 16.13
CA ILE A 18 -22.38 8.99 17.20
C ILE A 18 -21.69 10.09 18.02
N THR A 19 -20.42 9.93 18.39
CA THR A 19 -19.66 10.96 19.13
C THR A 19 -19.46 12.27 18.36
N VAL A 20 -19.44 12.24 17.03
CA VAL A 20 -19.30 13.43 16.18
C VAL A 20 -20.64 14.09 15.86
N MET A 21 -21.72 13.32 15.76
CA MET A 21 -23.02 13.79 15.24
C MET A 21 -24.12 13.94 16.30
N ALA A 22 -24.01 13.31 17.46
CA ALA A 22 -24.98 13.42 18.55
C ALA A 22 -24.52 14.47 19.59
N PRO A 23 -25.16 15.65 19.69
CA PRO A 23 -24.82 16.68 20.69
C PRO A 23 -25.34 16.36 22.11
N GLY A 24 -25.79 15.12 22.36
CA GLY A 24 -26.39 14.69 23.63
C GLY A 24 -25.47 13.78 24.44
N GLN A 25 -25.56 13.85 25.77
CA GLN A 25 -24.75 13.02 26.68
C GLN A 25 -25.29 11.59 26.87
N THR A 26 -26.49 11.31 26.36
CA THR A 26 -27.16 9.99 26.36
C THR A 26 -27.55 9.66 24.93
N VAL A 27 -27.25 8.43 24.49
CA VAL A 27 -27.61 7.91 23.15
C VAL A 27 -28.89 7.10 23.28
N GLU A 28 -29.93 7.44 22.50
CA GLU A 28 -31.20 6.70 22.48
C GLU A 28 -31.30 5.82 21.23
N VAL A 29 -32.20 4.82 21.25
CA VAL A 29 -32.32 3.82 20.16
C VAL A 29 -32.68 4.45 18.80
N LYS A 30 -33.26 5.65 18.81
CA LYS A 30 -33.58 6.46 17.63
C LYS A 30 -32.36 7.11 16.95
N ASP A 31 -31.22 7.18 17.65
CA ASP A 31 -29.97 7.78 17.18
C ASP A 31 -29.05 6.74 16.50
N LEU A 32 -29.41 5.45 16.57
CA LEU A 32 -28.73 4.38 15.84
C LEU A 32 -29.23 4.33 14.38
N PRO A 33 -28.34 4.04 13.41
CA PRO A 33 -28.71 3.94 12.01
C PRO A 33 -29.57 2.69 11.75
N GLN A 34 -30.58 2.83 10.90
CA GLN A 34 -31.60 1.82 10.65
C GLN A 34 -31.03 0.48 10.11
N ASP A 35 -29.89 0.51 9.41
CA ASP A 35 -29.14 -0.66 8.94
C ASP A 35 -28.79 -1.69 10.04
N LEU A 36 -28.73 -1.30 11.32
CA LEU A 36 -28.48 -2.23 12.44
C LEU A 36 -29.75 -2.91 12.95
N ILE A 37 -30.93 -2.42 12.57
CA ILE A 37 -32.23 -2.88 13.06
C ILE A 37 -32.79 -3.99 12.15
N GLU A 38 -32.49 -3.94 10.85
CA GLU A 38 -32.94 -4.92 9.85
C GLU A 38 -31.79 -5.84 9.40
N THR A 39 -31.70 -7.05 9.94
CA THR A 39 -30.75 -8.08 9.47
C THR A 39 -31.42 -9.42 9.15
N VAL A 40 -31.23 -9.90 7.92
CA VAL A 40 -31.48 -11.28 7.47
C VAL A 40 -30.28 -11.72 6.59
N PRO A 41 -29.71 -12.93 6.77
CA PRO A 41 -28.47 -13.39 6.12
C PRO A 41 -28.81 -14.34 4.93
N PRO A 42 -27.97 -15.32 4.46
CA PRO A 42 -26.55 -15.63 4.68
C PRO A 42 -25.70 -16.00 3.42
N ALA A 43 -24.36 -15.97 3.52
CA ALA A 43 -23.40 -16.81 2.76
C ALA A 43 -21.98 -16.62 3.34
N GLY A 44 -21.03 -17.57 3.34
CA GLY A 44 -21.07 -18.96 2.86
C GLY A 44 -19.71 -19.39 2.30
N ALA A 45 -18.95 -20.19 3.07
CA ALA A 45 -17.75 -20.97 2.70
C ALA A 45 -16.51 -20.25 2.09
N VAL A 46 -15.32 -20.57 2.62
CA VAL A 46 -14.27 -21.37 1.91
C VAL A 46 -13.17 -21.77 2.89
N ALA A 47 -12.76 -23.05 2.88
CA ALA A 47 -11.59 -23.52 3.62
C ALA A 47 -10.89 -24.69 2.91
N ALA A 48 -9.58 -24.54 2.75
CA ALA A 48 -8.53 -25.57 2.58
C ALA A 48 -8.60 -26.59 1.43
N ALA A 49 -7.51 -26.64 0.64
CA ALA A 49 -6.65 -27.84 0.54
C ALA A 49 -5.28 -27.49 -0.08
N SER A 50 -4.19 -27.95 0.54
CA SER A 50 -2.82 -27.81 0.02
C SER A 50 -2.40 -29.04 -0.80
N ILE A 51 -1.51 -28.84 -1.78
CA ILE A 51 -0.89 -29.92 -2.58
C ILE A 51 0.55 -30.14 -2.08
N ALA A 52 0.96 -31.40 -1.93
CA ALA A 52 2.33 -31.80 -1.59
C ALA A 52 2.91 -32.74 -2.66
N VAL A 53 4.20 -32.60 -2.96
CA VAL A 53 4.94 -33.34 -4.01
C VAL A 53 6.16 -34.03 -3.36
N PRO A 54 6.47 -35.30 -3.70
CA PRO A 54 7.60 -36.02 -3.10
C PRO A 54 8.96 -35.69 -3.78
N PRO A 55 10.09 -35.83 -3.08
CA PRO A 55 11.43 -35.64 -3.65
C PRO A 55 12.02 -36.96 -4.21
N GLY A 56 12.84 -36.88 -5.27
CA GLY A 56 13.46 -38.05 -5.87
C GLY A 56 14.73 -37.82 -6.70
N VAL A 57 15.86 -38.31 -6.16
CA VAL A 57 17.00 -38.93 -6.87
C VAL A 57 17.95 -38.06 -7.74
N ALA A 58 18.98 -37.52 -7.06
CA ALA A 58 20.42 -37.73 -7.31
C ALA A 58 21.14 -37.14 -8.57
N PRO A 59 22.50 -37.00 -8.55
CA PRO A 59 23.24 -36.05 -9.41
C PRO A 59 24.21 -36.68 -10.43
N ALA A 60 24.68 -35.90 -11.42
CA ALA A 60 25.96 -36.13 -12.13
C ALA A 60 26.53 -34.90 -12.87
N VAL A 61 27.70 -34.44 -12.40
CA VAL A 61 28.92 -33.99 -13.14
C VAL A 61 28.80 -33.17 -14.45
N ALA A 62 29.22 -31.89 -14.41
CA ALA A 62 29.74 -31.05 -15.53
C ALA A 62 30.08 -29.62 -15.03
N VAL A 63 31.01 -28.79 -15.55
CA VAL A 63 32.42 -28.94 -16.01
C VAL A 63 33.17 -27.65 -15.56
N PRO A 64 34.42 -27.65 -15.06
CA PRO A 64 35.10 -26.40 -14.70
C PRO A 64 35.64 -25.68 -15.94
N GLN A 65 35.06 -24.53 -16.30
CA GLN A 65 35.62 -23.61 -17.30
C GLN A 65 36.26 -22.39 -16.62
N PRO A 66 37.59 -22.19 -16.75
CA PRO A 66 38.23 -20.92 -16.45
C PRO A 66 38.43 -20.12 -17.75
N ASN A 67 37.67 -19.05 -17.98
CA ASN A 67 38.15 -17.95 -18.82
C ASN A 67 37.33 -16.65 -18.72
N GLY A 68 38.08 -15.55 -18.59
CA GLY A 68 37.76 -14.18 -19.02
C GLY A 68 36.30 -13.75 -19.13
N ALA A 69 35.68 -13.39 -18.01
CA ALA A 69 34.60 -12.41 -18.01
C ALA A 69 35.21 -11.00 -17.88
N LEU A 70 34.64 -10.06 -18.64
CA LEU A 70 35.00 -8.65 -18.74
C LEU A 70 35.02 -7.95 -17.37
N PRO A 71 35.67 -6.78 -17.22
CA PRO A 71 35.32 -5.86 -16.15
C PRO A 71 33.89 -5.35 -16.42
N HIS A 72 32.91 -6.13 -15.96
CA HIS A 72 31.60 -5.60 -15.66
C HIS A 72 31.82 -4.60 -14.52
N THR A 73 31.92 -3.33 -14.86
CA THR A 73 31.70 -2.24 -13.92
C THR A 73 30.23 -2.34 -13.51
N GLU A 74 29.95 -3.23 -12.57
CA GLU A 74 28.74 -3.19 -11.77
C GLU A 74 28.81 -1.88 -10.97
N GLU A 75 28.33 -0.79 -11.59
CA GLU A 75 27.82 0.38 -10.89
C GLU A 75 26.63 -0.08 -10.04
N LYS A 76 26.98 -0.76 -8.96
CA LYS A 76 26.16 -1.00 -7.79
C LYS A 76 25.68 0.37 -7.35
N ILE A 77 24.44 0.72 -7.72
CA ILE A 77 23.85 2.03 -7.44
C ILE A 77 24.00 2.32 -5.96
N ASP A 78 24.99 3.15 -5.63
CA ASP A 78 25.34 3.39 -4.26
C ASP A 78 24.20 4.13 -3.61
N ARG A 79 23.71 3.61 -2.48
CA ARG A 79 22.60 4.25 -1.76
C ARG A 79 22.99 5.62 -1.18
N GLY A 80 24.27 5.98 -1.19
CA GLY A 80 24.72 7.35 -0.96
C GLY A 80 24.49 8.29 -2.16
N ASN A 81 24.55 7.77 -3.40
CA ASN A 81 24.45 8.59 -4.61
C ASN A 81 23.06 9.25 -4.75
N TRP A 82 21.96 8.51 -4.55
CA TRP A 82 20.61 9.10 -4.63
C TRP A 82 20.31 10.10 -3.51
N ILE A 83 20.90 9.94 -2.32
CA ILE A 83 20.75 10.90 -1.22
C ILE A 83 21.49 12.19 -1.56
N ALA A 84 22.72 12.10 -2.08
CA ALA A 84 23.49 13.26 -2.54
C ALA A 84 22.82 13.98 -3.72
N LEU A 85 22.20 13.23 -4.64
CA LEU A 85 21.40 13.81 -5.73
C LEU A 85 20.16 14.55 -5.20
N LEU A 86 19.45 13.98 -4.22
CA LEU A 86 18.30 14.64 -3.58
C LEU A 86 18.71 15.90 -2.80
N GLU A 87 19.86 15.88 -2.12
CA GLU A 87 20.43 17.04 -1.44
C GLU A 87 20.78 18.16 -2.43
N SER A 88 21.42 17.81 -3.55
CA SER A 88 21.73 18.74 -4.64
C SER A 88 20.47 19.35 -5.26
N GLU A 89 19.44 18.54 -5.51
CA GLU A 89 18.15 19.00 -6.07
C GLU A 89 17.44 19.96 -5.10
N ALA A 90 17.34 19.59 -3.81
CA ALA A 90 16.73 20.43 -2.78
C ALA A 90 17.49 21.76 -2.62
N ALA A 91 18.83 21.72 -2.61
CA ALA A 91 19.67 22.93 -2.58
C ALA A 91 19.44 23.81 -3.83
N GLN A 92 19.31 23.21 -5.02
CA GLN A 92 19.00 23.94 -6.24
C GLN A 92 17.64 24.64 -6.16
N MET A 93 16.57 23.92 -5.79
CA MET A 93 15.22 24.49 -5.66
C MET A 93 15.14 25.64 -4.64
N LEU A 94 15.83 25.49 -3.51
CA LEU A 94 15.94 26.54 -2.49
C LEU A 94 16.74 27.75 -3.00
N SER A 95 17.85 27.53 -3.70
CA SER A 95 18.66 28.61 -4.30
C SER A 95 17.92 29.37 -5.42
N ALA A 96 17.03 28.68 -6.13
CA ALA A 96 16.15 29.26 -7.15
C ALA A 96 14.95 30.03 -6.54
N GLY A 97 14.80 30.02 -5.21
CA GLY A 97 13.71 30.72 -4.51
C GLY A 97 12.33 30.10 -4.75
N GLN A 98 12.23 28.82 -5.09
CA GLN A 98 10.92 28.18 -5.25
C GLN A 98 10.19 28.10 -3.89
N PRO A 99 8.90 28.46 -3.84
CA PRO A 99 8.06 28.17 -2.68
C PRO A 99 7.76 26.67 -2.59
N GLU A 100 7.38 26.20 -1.41
CA GLU A 100 6.80 24.85 -1.19
C GLU A 100 7.66 23.66 -1.66
N VAL A 101 9.00 23.79 -1.68
CA VAL A 101 9.97 22.74 -2.07
C VAL A 101 9.67 21.37 -1.43
N MET A 102 9.26 21.35 -0.15
CA MET A 102 8.87 20.12 0.56
C MET A 102 7.64 19.42 -0.02
N ASP A 103 6.62 20.17 -0.47
CA ASP A 103 5.42 19.60 -1.09
C ASP A 103 5.73 19.10 -2.50
N ALA A 104 6.52 19.88 -3.27
CA ALA A 104 6.96 19.50 -4.62
C ALA A 104 7.79 18.20 -4.62
N LEU A 105 8.86 18.13 -3.82
CA LEU A 105 9.68 16.91 -3.68
C LEU A 105 8.87 15.76 -3.06
N GLY A 106 7.98 16.06 -2.11
CA GLY A 106 7.05 15.09 -1.52
C GLY A 106 6.16 14.43 -2.58
N ARG A 107 5.51 15.20 -3.45
CA ARG A 107 4.70 14.68 -4.56
C ARG A 107 5.51 13.84 -5.54
N MET A 108 6.72 14.27 -5.89
CA MET A 108 7.61 13.52 -6.79
C MET A 108 8.00 12.16 -6.19
N PHE A 109 8.41 12.15 -4.91
CA PHE A 109 8.73 10.93 -4.17
C PHE A 109 7.52 9.99 -4.09
N GLU A 110 6.37 10.49 -3.63
CA GLU A 110 5.16 9.70 -3.47
C GLU A 110 4.65 9.13 -4.80
N SER A 111 4.67 9.92 -5.87
CA SER A 111 4.27 9.47 -7.21
C SER A 111 5.17 8.34 -7.70
N THR A 112 6.48 8.47 -7.50
CA THR A 112 7.47 7.46 -7.89
C THR A 112 7.30 6.16 -7.10
N VAL A 113 7.17 6.26 -5.78
CA VAL A 113 7.00 5.10 -4.89
C VAL A 113 5.68 4.38 -5.13
N ILE A 114 4.57 5.10 -5.30
CA ILE A 114 3.25 4.52 -5.55
C ILE A 114 3.20 3.86 -6.94
N LYS A 115 3.75 4.50 -7.99
CA LYS A 115 3.87 3.89 -9.32
C LYS A 115 4.70 2.60 -9.29
N ALA A 116 5.84 2.60 -8.60
CA ALA A 116 6.68 1.40 -8.45
C ALA A 116 5.94 0.27 -7.71
N ALA A 117 5.21 0.59 -6.64
CA ALA A 117 4.41 -0.39 -5.91
C ALA A 117 3.28 -0.97 -6.78
N LEU A 118 2.52 -0.13 -7.48
CA LEU A 118 1.44 -0.57 -8.38
C LEU A 118 1.97 -1.44 -9.53
N LYS A 119 3.12 -1.08 -10.13
CA LYS A 119 3.78 -1.91 -11.15
C LYS A 119 4.13 -3.29 -10.59
N HIS A 120 4.70 -3.36 -9.39
CA HIS A 120 5.04 -4.63 -8.75
C HIS A 120 3.81 -5.46 -8.34
N THR A 121 2.68 -4.84 -7.98
CA THR A 121 1.43 -5.55 -7.63
C THR A 121 0.46 -5.77 -8.80
N HIS A 122 0.86 -5.37 -10.01
CA HIS A 122 0.05 -5.47 -11.23
C HIS A 122 -1.28 -4.70 -11.09
N GLY A 123 -1.21 -3.45 -10.64
CA GLY A 123 -2.36 -2.56 -10.45
C GLY A 123 -3.22 -2.84 -9.21
N ARG A 124 -2.92 -3.87 -8.42
CA ARG A 124 -3.65 -4.19 -7.18
C ARG A 124 -3.36 -3.15 -6.10
N LYS A 125 -4.25 -2.15 -6.00
CA LYS A 125 -4.19 -1.04 -5.04
C LYS A 125 -4.07 -1.51 -3.58
N ASN A 126 -4.84 -2.53 -3.18
CA ASN A 126 -4.79 -3.07 -1.81
C ASN A 126 -3.41 -3.68 -1.48
N ASP A 127 -2.91 -4.55 -2.36
CA ASP A 127 -1.60 -5.21 -2.19
C ASP A 127 -0.45 -4.19 -2.20
N ALA A 128 -0.57 -3.12 -2.99
CA ALA A 128 0.39 -2.01 -3.00
C ALA A 128 0.37 -1.25 -1.67
N ALA A 129 -0.81 -0.97 -1.11
CA ALA A 129 -0.94 -0.35 0.22
C ALA A 129 -0.25 -1.19 1.30
N VAL A 130 -0.50 -2.51 1.32
CA VAL A 130 0.12 -3.44 2.28
C VAL A 130 1.65 -3.45 2.16
N ARG A 131 2.19 -3.49 0.93
CA ARG A 131 3.64 -3.47 0.69
C ARG A 131 4.31 -2.12 1.00
N LEU A 132 3.57 -1.03 0.87
CA LEU A 132 4.02 0.32 1.27
C LEU A 132 3.80 0.62 2.75
N GLY A 133 3.15 -0.28 3.51
CA GLY A 133 2.83 -0.05 4.93
C GLY A 133 1.79 1.05 5.18
N ILE A 134 1.03 1.46 4.15
CA ILE A 134 0.01 2.53 4.26
C ILE A 134 -1.41 1.97 4.21
N GLY A 135 -2.36 2.71 4.80
CA GLY A 135 -3.77 2.35 4.77
C GLY A 135 -4.35 2.26 3.36
N ARG A 136 -5.28 1.31 3.13
CA ARG A 136 -6.01 1.15 1.87
C ARG A 136 -6.68 2.44 1.39
N ASN A 137 -7.27 3.20 2.31
CA ASN A 137 -7.93 4.46 1.98
C ASN A 137 -6.88 5.53 1.61
N THR A 138 -5.74 5.55 2.30
CA THR A 138 -4.60 6.45 2.04
C THR A 138 -4.04 6.24 0.63
N ILE A 139 -3.80 4.99 0.20
CA ILE A 139 -3.29 4.75 -1.17
C ILE A 139 -4.33 5.14 -2.22
N THR A 140 -5.62 4.91 -1.97
CA THR A 140 -6.68 5.28 -2.91
C THR A 140 -6.74 6.80 -3.08
N ARG A 141 -6.64 7.54 -1.97
CA ARG A 141 -6.59 9.02 -1.98
C ARG A 141 -5.34 9.51 -2.72
N LYS A 142 -4.15 9.01 -2.38
CA LYS A 142 -2.89 9.44 -3.00
C LYS A 142 -2.82 9.12 -4.50
N ILE A 143 -3.35 7.98 -4.95
CA ILE A 143 -3.44 7.66 -6.39
C ILE A 143 -4.24 8.72 -7.15
N HIS A 144 -5.33 9.20 -6.54
CA HIS A 144 -6.21 10.21 -7.14
C HIS A 144 -5.65 11.64 -7.03
N GLU A 145 -5.02 11.98 -5.90
CA GLU A 145 -4.31 13.26 -5.67
C GLU A 145 -3.11 13.45 -6.62
N LEU A 146 -2.45 12.35 -7.00
CA LEU A 146 -1.26 12.34 -7.86
C LEU A 146 -1.56 12.02 -9.34
N GLY A 147 -2.84 11.89 -9.70
CA GLY A 147 -3.27 11.63 -11.09
C GLY A 147 -2.83 10.26 -11.67
N ILE A 148 -2.52 9.29 -10.82
CA ILE A 148 -1.92 8.00 -11.24
C ILE A 148 -2.98 7.04 -11.82
N ASP A 149 -4.26 7.25 -11.52
CA ASP A 149 -5.35 6.32 -11.86
C ASP A 149 -5.57 6.09 -13.37
N GLY A 150 -5.16 7.05 -14.21
CA GLY A 150 -5.27 6.97 -15.67
C GLY A 150 -4.06 6.36 -16.39
N ALA A 151 -2.93 6.17 -15.72
CA ALA A 151 -1.69 5.66 -16.33
C ALA A 151 -1.67 4.12 -16.37
N LYS A 152 -2.63 3.54 -17.11
CA LYS A 152 -2.75 2.10 -17.31
C LYS A 152 -2.13 1.71 -18.66
N ASP A 153 -0.82 1.48 -18.61
CA ASP A 153 0.03 0.82 -19.62
C ASP A 153 -0.05 1.34 -21.07
N ASP A 154 0.90 2.20 -21.43
CA ASP A 154 1.62 2.12 -22.73
C ASP A 154 2.84 1.17 -22.54
#